data_AF-A0A941MXG8-F1
#
_entry.id   AF-A0A941MXG8-F1
#
_cell.length_a   1.000
_cell.length_b   1.000
_cell.length_c   1.000
_cell.angle_alpha   90.00
_cell.angle_beta   90.00
_cell.angle_gamma   90.00
#
_symmetry.space_group_name_H-M   'P 1'
#
loop_
_entity.id
_entity.type
_entity.pdbx_description
1 polymer ?
#
loop_
_entity_poly.entity_id
_entity_poly.type
_entity_poly.pdbx_seq_one_letter_code
_entity_poly.pdbx_strand_id
1 'polypeptide(L)'
;MESQSSSQAESGNGTLSETAVQLTLEMIQQHPAGKIPEFTPLDDQTTPEFNQPASRIIVWFQSQVQEIYDPARQGGAWERDPEWAQIFKSQHTSGELFATRVRDLSLAIIRVRFDVRGDADRLLEHARHDLKRAQQRLEECDAQRSGSRKSADREQRLQAAIELGRAAALLPLAEMVHRVPAADVELVRKMSRQIKPVLRPHANDDLLQELVELARPRNNQIIQAGYEADESRN
;
A
#
# COMPACT_ATOMS: atom_id res chain seq x y z
N MET A 1 3.24 -33.04 40.51
CA MET A 1 2.43 -33.44 39.35
C MET A 1 2.08 -32.18 38.60
N GLU A 2 2.95 -31.86 37.65
CA GLU A 2 2.88 -30.66 36.83
C GLU A 2 1.90 -30.92 35.69
N SER A 3 0.80 -30.19 35.67
CA SER A 3 -0.07 -30.12 34.49
C SER A 3 0.50 -29.06 33.55
N GLN A 4 1.34 -29.51 32.63
CA GLN A 4 1.62 -28.80 31.38
C GLN A 4 0.31 -28.78 30.56
N SER A 5 -0.27 -27.59 30.36
CA SER A 5 -1.34 -27.37 29.38
C SER A 5 -0.87 -26.31 28.40
N SER A 6 -0.28 -26.81 27.32
CA SER A 6 -0.52 -26.40 25.94
C SER A 6 -0.84 -24.93 25.67
N SER A 7 0.13 -24.06 25.91
CA SER A 7 0.27 -22.81 25.14
C SER A 7 1.19 -23.11 23.96
N GLN A 8 0.68 -23.83 22.97
CA GLN A 8 1.34 -23.91 21.68
C GLN A 8 1.23 -22.52 21.05
N ALA A 9 2.35 -21.81 21.09
CA ALA A 9 2.54 -20.53 20.44
C ALA A 9 2.11 -20.64 18.97
N GLU A 10 1.06 -19.90 18.59
CA GLU A 10 0.76 -19.51 17.20
C GLU A 10 1.84 -18.51 16.71
N SER A 11 3.10 -18.87 16.88
CA SER A 11 4.24 -18.09 16.43
C SER A 11 4.67 -18.59 15.05
N GLY A 12 4.42 -17.77 14.02
CA GLY A 12 5.44 -17.55 13.00
C GLY A 12 5.30 -18.22 11.63
N ASN A 13 4.13 -18.71 11.21
CA ASN A 13 3.89 -18.94 9.79
C ASN A 13 2.97 -17.85 9.26
N GLY A 14 3.53 -16.93 8.46
CA GLY A 14 2.89 -15.73 7.89
C GLY A 14 1.80 -16.03 6.86
N THR A 15 0.81 -16.83 7.24
CA THR A 15 -0.37 -17.23 6.46
C THR A 15 -1.56 -17.13 7.39
N LEU A 16 -2.63 -16.49 6.94
CA LEU A 16 -3.87 -16.34 7.68
C LEU A 16 -4.50 -17.71 7.92
N SER A 17 -4.81 -18.03 9.17
CA SER A 17 -5.62 -19.20 9.51
C SER A 17 -7.12 -18.85 9.49
N GLU A 18 -7.97 -19.82 9.16
CA GLU A 18 -9.43 -19.65 9.18
C GLU A 18 -9.93 -19.21 10.56
N THR A 19 -9.36 -19.78 11.63
CA THR A 19 -9.64 -19.38 13.02
C THR A 19 -9.25 -17.93 13.30
N ALA A 20 -8.07 -17.50 12.85
CA ALA A 20 -7.63 -16.12 13.05
C ALA A 20 -8.52 -15.13 12.30
N VAL A 21 -8.91 -15.43 11.07
CA VAL A 21 -9.84 -14.60 10.30
C VAL A 21 -11.21 -14.55 10.99
N GLN A 22 -11.74 -15.68 11.42
CA GLN A 22 -13.02 -15.76 12.11
C GLN A 22 -13.02 -14.91 13.39
N LEU A 23 -11.99 -15.06 14.23
CA LEU A 23 -11.82 -14.25 15.45
C LEU A 23 -11.71 -12.76 15.12
N THR A 24 -10.95 -12.38 14.09
CA THR A 24 -10.86 -10.98 13.64
C THR A 24 -12.21 -10.44 13.19
N LEU A 25 -13.01 -11.21 12.45
CA LEU A 25 -14.35 -10.81 12.01
C LEU A 25 -15.31 -10.65 13.20
N GLU A 26 -15.25 -11.54 14.17
CA GLU A 26 -16.06 -11.45 15.40
C GLU A 26 -15.72 -10.21 16.21
N MET A 27 -14.43 -9.90 16.36
CA MET A 27 -13.97 -8.68 16.99
C MET A 27 -14.47 -7.42 16.28
N ILE A 28 -14.42 -7.40 14.94
CA ILE A 28 -14.93 -6.29 14.14
C ILE A 28 -16.45 -6.13 14.32
N GLN A 29 -17.19 -7.23 14.40
CA GLN A 29 -18.64 -7.20 14.61
C GLN A 29 -19.04 -6.75 16.01
N GLN A 30 -18.17 -6.93 17.02
CA GLN A 30 -18.37 -6.41 18.37
C GLN A 30 -18.14 -4.90 18.46
N HIS A 31 -17.36 -4.32 17.53
CA HIS A 31 -17.12 -2.88 17.47
C HIS A 31 -18.37 -2.15 16.95
N PRO A 32 -18.76 -0.98 17.51
CA PRO A 32 -19.97 -0.25 17.09
C PRO A 32 -20.05 0.07 15.60
N ALA A 33 -18.90 0.37 14.98
CA ALA A 33 -18.81 0.57 13.55
C ALA A 33 -19.11 -0.70 12.73
N GLY A 34 -18.82 -1.91 13.25
CA GLY A 34 -19.05 -3.17 12.55
C GLY A 34 -18.25 -3.32 11.25
N LYS A 35 -17.17 -2.55 11.07
CA LYS A 35 -16.36 -2.48 9.85
C LYS A 35 -14.89 -2.70 10.14
N ILE A 36 -14.17 -3.25 9.15
CA ILE A 36 -12.70 -3.31 9.20
C ILE A 36 -12.18 -1.89 9.49
N PRO A 37 -11.40 -1.70 10.56
CA PRO A 37 -10.85 -0.39 10.88
C PRO A 37 -9.79 0.00 9.85
N GLU A 38 -9.73 1.29 9.56
CA GLU A 38 -8.69 1.86 8.69
C GLU A 38 -7.42 2.09 9.50
N PHE A 39 -6.27 1.97 8.82
CA PHE A 39 -5.00 2.39 9.40
C PHE A 39 -5.00 3.89 9.55
N THR A 40 -4.60 4.37 10.74
CA THR A 40 -4.57 5.79 11.05
C THR A 40 -3.49 6.45 10.22
N PRO A 41 -3.78 7.54 9.50
CA PRO A 41 -2.75 8.35 8.84
C PRO A 41 -1.66 8.75 9.83
N LEU A 42 -0.46 8.99 9.34
CA LEU A 42 0.58 9.60 10.16
C LEU A 42 0.14 11.03 10.47
N ASP A 43 0.38 11.49 11.70
CA ASP A 43 0.09 12.88 12.06
C ASP A 43 0.85 13.82 11.10
N ASP A 44 0.19 14.90 10.65
CA ASP A 44 0.63 15.88 9.63
C ASP A 44 1.95 16.62 9.93
N GLN A 45 2.81 16.12 10.82
CA GLN A 45 3.92 16.88 11.38
C GLN A 45 5.09 17.09 10.41
N THR A 46 5.13 16.42 9.27
CA THR A 46 6.17 16.64 8.25
C THR A 46 5.61 16.53 6.84
N THR A 47 5.38 17.68 6.20
CA THR A 47 5.16 17.75 4.75
C THR A 47 6.43 17.27 4.03
N PRO A 48 6.33 16.48 2.95
CA PRO A 48 7.51 16.11 2.17
C PRO A 48 8.20 17.36 1.61
N GLU A 49 9.49 17.49 1.90
CA GLU A 49 10.33 18.52 1.31
C GLU A 49 10.69 18.15 -0.13
N PHE A 50 9.85 18.55 -1.09
CA PHE A 50 10.06 18.23 -2.51
C PHE A 50 11.30 18.89 -3.12
N ASN A 51 11.96 19.82 -2.43
CA ASN A 51 13.23 20.42 -2.85
C ASN A 51 14.45 19.51 -2.59
N GLN A 52 14.28 18.40 -1.87
CA GLN A 52 15.33 17.44 -1.54
C GLN A 52 15.81 16.66 -2.78
N PRO A 53 16.99 16.00 -2.71
CA PRO A 53 17.45 15.05 -3.72
C PRO A 53 16.53 13.84 -3.85
N ALA A 54 16.52 13.20 -5.03
CA ALA A 54 15.68 12.05 -5.32
C ALA A 54 15.77 10.94 -4.26
N SER A 55 16.98 10.57 -3.84
CA SER A 55 17.19 9.53 -2.84
C SER A 55 16.51 9.82 -1.49
N ARG A 56 16.48 11.09 -1.07
CA ARG A 56 15.81 11.50 0.17
C ARG A 56 14.29 11.42 0.05
N ILE A 57 13.75 11.85 -1.08
CA ILE A 57 12.32 11.76 -1.39
C ILE A 57 11.88 10.28 -1.37
N ILE A 58 12.64 9.40 -2.04
CA ILE A 58 12.35 7.96 -2.10
C ILE A 58 12.31 7.37 -0.69
N VAL A 59 13.38 7.57 0.10
CA VAL A 59 13.47 7.02 1.46
C VAL A 59 12.33 7.50 2.34
N TRP A 60 11.99 8.80 2.27
CA TRP A 60 10.91 9.37 3.07
C TRP A 60 9.56 8.74 2.71
N PHE A 61 9.16 8.72 1.44
CA PHE A 61 7.85 8.16 1.05
C PHE A 61 7.76 6.65 1.35
N GLN A 62 8.85 5.90 1.14
CA GLN A 62 8.89 4.49 1.48
C GLN A 62 8.77 4.25 2.99
N SER A 63 9.43 5.06 3.83
CA SER A 63 9.33 4.94 5.28
C SER A 63 7.94 5.31 5.78
N GLN A 64 7.29 6.33 5.21
CA GLN A 64 5.91 6.68 5.56
C GLN A 64 4.95 5.53 5.29
N VAL A 65 5.06 4.84 4.14
CA VAL A 65 4.19 3.68 3.86
C VAL A 65 4.47 2.53 4.82
N GLN A 66 5.74 2.22 5.09
CA GLN A 66 6.09 1.19 6.08
C GLN A 66 5.55 1.53 7.47
N GLU A 67 5.68 2.79 7.87
CA GLU A 67 5.20 3.28 9.16
C GLU A 67 3.68 3.20 9.22
N ILE A 68 2.93 3.62 8.18
CA ILE A 68 1.45 3.52 8.12
C ILE A 68 0.99 2.09 8.39
N TYR A 69 1.63 1.09 7.79
CA TYR A 69 1.26 -0.32 7.91
C TYR A 69 2.00 -1.08 9.02
N ASP A 70 2.69 -0.37 9.94
CA ASP A 70 3.30 -0.96 11.13
C ASP A 70 2.21 -1.41 12.14
N PRO A 71 2.10 -2.72 12.42
CA PRO A 71 1.12 -3.23 13.38
C PRO A 71 1.35 -2.76 14.80
N ALA A 72 2.59 -2.50 15.22
CA ALA A 72 2.87 -2.06 16.59
C ALA A 72 2.33 -0.64 16.81
N ARG A 73 2.61 0.28 15.88
CA ARG A 73 2.05 1.63 15.87
C ARG A 73 0.52 1.60 15.82
N GLN A 74 -0.06 0.87 14.87
CA GLN A 74 -1.52 0.84 14.68
C GLN A 74 -2.23 0.17 15.86
N GLY A 75 -1.69 -0.96 16.34
CA GLY A 75 -2.20 -1.68 17.50
C GLY A 75 -2.20 -0.80 18.74
N GLY A 76 -1.11 -0.07 18.99
CA GLY A 76 -1.02 0.90 20.08
C GLY A 76 -2.00 2.07 19.93
N ALA A 77 -2.31 2.50 18.70
CA ALA A 77 -3.34 3.51 18.46
C ALA A 77 -4.74 2.98 18.82
N TRP A 78 -5.09 1.76 18.40
CA TRP A 78 -6.37 1.14 18.75
C TRP A 78 -6.46 0.73 20.22
N GLU A 79 -5.37 0.40 20.90
CA GLU A 79 -5.38 0.14 22.34
C GLU A 79 -5.70 1.40 23.18
N ARG A 80 -5.48 2.59 22.62
CA ARG A 80 -5.89 3.86 23.24
C ARG A 80 -7.35 4.22 22.95
N ASP A 81 -7.99 3.56 21.99
CA ASP A 81 -9.41 3.69 21.72
C ASP A 81 -10.20 2.82 22.74
N PRO A 82 -11.10 3.41 23.56
CA PRO A 82 -11.81 2.66 24.59
C PRO A 82 -12.65 1.48 24.06
N GLU A 83 -13.21 1.59 22.85
CA GLU A 83 -14.07 0.56 22.26
C GLU A 83 -13.22 -0.65 21.85
N TRP A 84 -12.11 -0.40 21.14
CA TRP A 84 -11.16 -1.45 20.77
C TRP A 84 -10.47 -2.06 21.98
N ALA A 85 -10.03 -1.26 22.94
CA ALA A 85 -9.39 -1.74 24.16
C ALA A 85 -10.28 -2.72 24.94
N GLN A 86 -11.59 -2.50 24.97
CA GLN A 86 -12.52 -3.39 25.63
C GLN A 86 -12.68 -4.73 24.88
N ILE A 87 -12.72 -4.70 23.55
CA ILE A 87 -12.80 -5.90 22.69
C ILE A 87 -11.51 -6.72 22.81
N PHE A 88 -10.34 -6.08 22.83
CA PHE A 88 -9.06 -6.76 23.00
C PHE A 88 -9.00 -7.52 24.34
N LYS A 89 -9.51 -6.90 25.41
CA LYS A 89 -9.62 -7.54 26.73
C LYS A 89 -10.57 -8.73 26.74
N SER A 90 -11.74 -8.62 26.11
CA SER A 90 -12.73 -9.71 26.09
C SER A 90 -12.27 -10.92 25.25
N GLN A 91 -11.48 -10.66 24.20
CA GLN A 91 -10.96 -11.69 23.29
C GLN A 91 -9.54 -12.16 23.63
N HIS A 92 -8.97 -11.70 24.74
CA HIS A 92 -7.61 -12.03 25.18
C HIS A 92 -6.54 -11.87 24.09
N THR A 93 -6.62 -10.78 23.32
CA THR A 93 -5.68 -10.48 22.23
C THR A 93 -5.03 -9.11 22.45
N SER A 94 -3.84 -8.89 21.86
CA SER A 94 -3.23 -7.57 21.79
C SER A 94 -3.72 -6.78 20.58
N GLY A 95 -3.62 -5.45 20.65
CA GLY A 95 -3.90 -4.59 19.51
C GLY A 95 -2.94 -4.83 18.35
N GLU A 96 -1.66 -5.11 18.64
CA GLU A 96 -0.65 -5.42 17.61
C GLU A 96 -0.97 -6.69 16.83
N LEU A 97 -1.39 -7.76 17.53
CA LEU A 97 -1.79 -9.00 16.87
C LEU A 97 -3.04 -8.80 16.00
N PHE A 98 -4.00 -8.03 16.50
CA PHE A 98 -5.18 -7.67 15.75
C PHE A 98 -4.84 -6.80 14.52
N ALA A 99 -3.97 -5.80 14.65
CA ALA A 99 -3.49 -4.97 13.56
C ALA A 99 -2.74 -5.76 12.49
N THR A 100 -1.93 -6.74 12.89
CA THR A 100 -1.27 -7.67 11.96
C THR A 100 -2.31 -8.44 11.15
N ARG A 101 -3.30 -9.04 11.80
CA ARG A 101 -4.38 -9.79 11.14
C ARG A 101 -5.22 -8.90 10.22
N VAL A 102 -5.55 -7.68 10.64
CA VAL A 102 -6.30 -6.72 9.81
C VAL A 102 -5.48 -6.30 8.58
N ARG A 103 -4.17 -6.04 8.73
CA ARG A 103 -3.28 -5.73 7.60
C ARG A 103 -3.27 -6.87 6.60
N ASP A 104 -2.98 -8.08 7.06
CA ASP A 104 -2.80 -9.25 6.21
C ASP A 104 -4.12 -9.61 5.51
N LEU A 105 -5.26 -9.55 6.23
CA LEU A 105 -6.59 -9.72 5.65
C LEU A 105 -6.89 -8.66 4.58
N SER A 106 -6.55 -7.39 4.86
CA SER A 106 -6.76 -6.28 3.91
C SER A 106 -5.91 -6.44 2.65
N LEU A 107 -4.65 -6.82 2.79
CA LEU A 107 -3.75 -7.12 1.68
C LEU A 107 -4.26 -8.32 0.86
N ALA A 108 -4.73 -9.37 1.51
CA ALA A 108 -5.33 -10.52 0.83
C ALA A 108 -6.61 -10.15 0.07
N ILE A 109 -7.47 -9.30 0.63
CA ILE A 109 -8.64 -8.75 -0.07
C ILE A 109 -8.20 -7.93 -1.30
N ILE A 110 -7.23 -7.02 -1.14
CA ILE A 110 -6.69 -6.23 -2.26
C ILE A 110 -6.15 -7.17 -3.33
N ARG A 111 -5.40 -8.20 -2.95
CA ARG A 111 -4.83 -9.17 -3.88
C ARG A 111 -5.90 -9.95 -4.64
N VAL A 112 -6.94 -10.45 -3.95
CA VAL A 112 -8.09 -11.11 -4.60
C VAL A 112 -8.75 -10.19 -5.63
N ARG A 113 -8.93 -8.91 -5.30
CA ARG A 113 -9.54 -7.93 -6.22
C ARG A 113 -8.62 -7.57 -7.39
N PHE A 114 -7.32 -7.52 -7.15
CA PHE A 114 -6.31 -7.22 -8.13
C PHE A 114 -6.15 -8.36 -9.16
N ASP A 115 -6.12 -9.62 -8.72
CA ASP A 115 -5.97 -10.80 -9.60
C ASP A 115 -7.05 -10.90 -10.69
N VAL A 116 -8.21 -10.28 -10.49
CA VAL A 116 -9.28 -10.22 -11.50
C VAL A 116 -8.92 -9.28 -12.67
N ARG A 117 -7.99 -8.35 -12.46
CA ARG A 117 -7.73 -7.20 -13.32
C ARG A 117 -6.27 -7.09 -13.77
N GLY A 118 -5.34 -7.77 -13.10
CA GLY A 118 -3.91 -7.62 -13.31
C GLY A 118 -3.11 -8.86 -12.95
N ASP A 119 -1.82 -8.78 -13.24
CA ASP A 119 -0.80 -9.79 -12.95
C ASP A 119 0.15 -9.20 -11.90
N ALA A 120 0.30 -9.89 -10.76
CA ALA A 120 1.02 -9.31 -9.64
C ALA A 120 2.53 -9.39 -9.80
N ASP A 121 3.03 -10.35 -10.60
CA ASP A 121 4.45 -10.38 -10.93
C ASP A 121 4.79 -9.16 -11.78
N ARG A 122 3.92 -8.80 -12.74
CA ARG A 122 4.04 -7.57 -13.53
C ARG A 122 3.88 -6.31 -12.69
N LEU A 123 3.00 -6.33 -11.69
CA LEU A 123 2.81 -5.19 -10.78
C LEU A 123 4.13 -4.75 -10.14
N LEU A 124 4.89 -5.70 -9.59
CA LEU A 124 6.15 -5.40 -8.92
C LEU A 124 7.23 -4.93 -9.89
N GLU A 125 7.34 -5.57 -11.05
CA GLU A 125 8.27 -5.18 -12.11
C GLU A 125 8.01 -3.74 -12.57
N HIS A 126 6.75 -3.42 -12.89
CA HIS A 126 6.35 -2.09 -13.32
C HIS A 126 6.51 -1.05 -12.22
N ALA A 127 6.22 -1.37 -10.96
CA ALA A 127 6.47 -0.47 -9.82
C ALA A 127 7.95 -0.07 -9.71
N ARG A 128 8.85 -1.05 -9.84
CA ARG A 128 10.31 -0.80 -9.81
C ARG A 128 10.78 0.02 -11.00
N HIS A 129 10.28 -0.30 -12.19
CA HIS A 129 10.57 0.47 -13.40
C HIS A 129 10.08 1.92 -13.28
N ASP A 130 8.90 2.13 -12.71
CA ASP A 130 8.31 3.45 -12.52
C ASP A 130 9.07 4.32 -11.53
N LEU A 131 9.47 3.73 -10.41
CA LEU A 131 10.34 4.40 -9.45
C LEU A 131 11.65 4.85 -10.12
N LYS A 132 12.30 3.96 -10.87
CA LYS A 132 13.55 4.26 -11.57
C LYS A 132 13.37 5.37 -12.60
N ARG A 133 12.29 5.32 -13.40
CA ARG A 133 12.00 6.35 -14.40
C ARG A 133 11.71 7.71 -13.76
N ALA A 134 10.92 7.74 -12.69
CA ALA A 134 10.62 8.97 -11.96
C ALA A 134 11.87 9.57 -11.30
N GLN A 135 12.76 8.71 -10.78
CA GLN A 135 14.05 9.13 -10.24
C GLN A 135 14.91 9.79 -11.31
N GLN A 136 15.08 9.14 -12.46
CA GLN A 136 15.84 9.67 -13.60
C GLN A 136 15.29 11.03 -14.05
N ARG A 137 13.97 11.17 -14.16
CA ARG A 137 13.33 12.43 -14.55
C ARG A 137 13.65 13.57 -13.57
N LEU A 138 13.62 13.31 -12.26
CA LEU A 138 13.97 14.33 -11.27
C LEU A 138 15.46 14.70 -11.34
N GLU A 139 16.34 13.71 -11.53
CA GLU A 139 17.79 13.93 -11.68
C GLU A 139 18.12 14.74 -12.94
N GLU A 140 17.42 14.51 -14.05
CA GLU A 140 17.52 15.33 -15.26
C GLU A 140 17.10 16.79 -15.02
N CYS A 141 15.98 17.01 -14.33
CA CYS A 141 15.55 18.36 -13.94
C CYS A 141 16.60 19.04 -13.03
N ASP A 142 17.25 18.29 -12.14
CA ASP A 142 18.29 18.83 -11.26
C ASP A 142 19.60 19.14 -12.01
N ALA A 143 19.97 18.36 -13.03
CA ALA A 143 21.15 18.61 -13.86
C ALA A 143 21.01 19.87 -14.74
N GLN A 144 19.80 20.14 -15.26
CA GLN A 144 19.51 21.28 -16.15
C GLN A 144 19.53 22.66 -15.43
N ARG A 145 19.55 22.69 -14.09
CA ARG A 145 19.50 23.92 -13.27
C ARG A 145 20.73 24.83 -13.34
N SER A 146 21.74 24.48 -14.12
CA SER A 146 23.03 25.18 -14.17
C SER A 146 23.04 26.48 -15.00
N GLY A 147 21.95 26.86 -15.70
CA GLY A 147 21.97 28.00 -16.64
C GLY A 147 21.00 29.17 -16.44
N SER A 148 19.82 28.97 -15.85
CA SER A 148 18.79 30.03 -15.73
C SER A 148 17.66 29.56 -14.81
N ARG A 149 17.26 30.33 -13.79
CA ARG A 149 16.15 29.99 -12.89
C ARG A 149 14.83 30.49 -13.45
N LYS A 150 14.25 29.83 -14.46
CA LYS A 150 12.90 30.19 -14.93
C LYS A 150 11.84 29.58 -14.00
N SER A 151 10.68 30.22 -13.89
CA SER A 151 9.55 29.71 -13.09
C SER A 151 9.10 28.32 -13.57
N ALA A 152 9.14 28.09 -14.89
CA ALA A 152 8.79 26.81 -15.51
C ALA A 152 9.69 25.65 -15.04
N ASP A 153 10.99 25.88 -14.84
CA ASP A 153 11.93 24.84 -14.40
C ASP A 153 11.65 24.39 -12.96
N ARG A 154 11.15 25.31 -12.12
CA ARG A 154 10.74 25.00 -10.74
C ARG A 154 9.48 24.14 -10.71
N GLU A 155 8.51 24.48 -11.55
CA GLU A 155 7.26 23.74 -11.67
C GLU A 155 7.50 22.32 -12.23
N GLN A 156 8.31 22.20 -13.28
CA GLN A 156 8.69 20.89 -13.84
C GLN A 156 9.37 20.00 -12.81
N ARG A 157 10.33 20.56 -12.06
CA ARG A 157 10.99 19.80 -11.00
C ARG A 157 10.02 19.40 -9.88
N LEU A 158 9.13 20.31 -9.47
CA LEU A 158 8.12 20.00 -8.45
C LEU A 158 7.23 18.84 -8.92
N GLN A 159 6.77 18.88 -10.17
CA GLN A 159 5.98 17.79 -10.73
C GLN A 159 6.75 16.47 -10.77
N ALA A 160 8.03 16.50 -11.18
CA ALA A 160 8.89 15.31 -11.15
C ALA A 160 9.09 14.77 -9.72
N ALA A 161 9.21 15.65 -8.73
CA ALA A 161 9.34 15.28 -7.33
C ALA A 161 8.04 14.66 -6.76
N ILE A 162 6.87 15.18 -7.16
CA ILE A 162 5.57 14.60 -6.80
C ILE A 162 5.39 13.22 -7.44
N GLU A 163 5.70 13.08 -8.74
CA GLU A 163 5.67 11.80 -9.44
C GLU A 163 6.60 10.76 -8.78
N LEU A 164 7.80 11.18 -8.40
CA LEU A 164 8.74 10.34 -7.66
C LEU A 164 8.18 9.92 -6.31
N GLY A 165 7.58 10.84 -5.56
CA GLY A 165 6.95 10.54 -4.27
C GLY A 165 5.84 9.50 -4.40
N ARG A 166 4.96 9.64 -5.40
CA ARG A 166 3.91 8.66 -5.68
C ARG A 166 4.48 7.29 -6.05
N ALA A 167 5.46 7.24 -6.95
CA ALA A 167 6.10 5.97 -7.33
C ALA A 167 6.83 5.30 -6.14
N ALA A 168 7.48 6.10 -5.29
CA ALA A 168 8.15 5.63 -4.09
C ALA A 168 7.17 5.10 -3.04
N ALA A 169 5.98 5.68 -2.90
CA ALA A 169 4.92 5.19 -2.02
C ALA A 169 4.23 3.93 -2.56
N LEU A 170 4.03 3.82 -3.88
CA LEU A 170 3.39 2.67 -4.49
C LEU A 170 4.25 1.41 -4.44
N LEU A 171 5.58 1.52 -4.53
CA LEU A 171 6.46 0.34 -4.55
C LEU A 171 6.33 -0.55 -3.30
N PRO A 172 6.45 -0.05 -2.05
CA PRO A 172 6.26 -0.88 -0.86
C PRO A 172 4.89 -1.56 -0.81
N LEU A 173 3.84 -0.88 -1.27
CA LEU A 173 2.51 -1.47 -1.32
C LEU A 173 2.43 -2.59 -2.38
N ALA A 174 2.99 -2.37 -3.57
CA ALA A 174 3.10 -3.40 -4.60
C ALA A 174 3.87 -4.61 -4.07
N GLU A 175 4.94 -4.41 -3.30
CA GLU A 175 5.67 -5.49 -2.64
C GLU A 175 4.82 -6.23 -1.61
N MET A 176 4.06 -5.52 -0.78
CA MET A 176 3.16 -6.14 0.19
C MET A 176 2.07 -6.99 -0.50
N VAL A 177 1.46 -6.49 -1.57
CA VAL A 177 0.44 -7.20 -2.36
C VAL A 177 1.03 -8.39 -3.12
N HIS A 178 2.25 -8.25 -3.64
CA HIS A 178 2.99 -9.33 -4.33
C HIS A 178 3.29 -10.49 -3.38
N ARG A 179 3.73 -10.18 -2.15
CA ARG A 179 4.12 -11.15 -1.13
C ARG A 179 2.95 -11.89 -0.46
N VAL A 180 1.70 -11.52 -0.73
CA VAL A 180 0.53 -12.21 -0.16
C VAL A 180 0.55 -13.69 -0.58
N PRO A 181 0.54 -14.65 0.36
CA PRO A 181 0.50 -16.07 0.05
C PRO A 181 -0.76 -16.47 -0.73
N ALA A 182 -0.63 -17.42 -1.66
CA ALA A 182 -1.78 -17.95 -2.40
C ALA A 182 -2.85 -18.56 -1.47
N ALA A 183 -2.44 -19.18 -0.36
CA ALA A 183 -3.34 -19.73 0.64
C ALA A 183 -4.25 -18.65 1.28
N ASP A 184 -3.73 -17.44 1.50
CA ASP A 184 -4.51 -16.32 2.06
C ASP A 184 -5.55 -15.82 1.05
N VAL A 185 -5.17 -15.78 -0.24
CA VAL A 185 -6.06 -15.43 -1.34
C VAL A 185 -7.21 -16.44 -1.45
N GLU A 186 -6.91 -17.74 -1.37
CA GLU A 186 -7.90 -18.81 -1.37
C GLU A 186 -8.82 -18.74 -0.16
N LEU A 187 -8.27 -18.49 1.03
CA LEU A 187 -9.04 -18.36 2.27
C LEU A 187 -10.01 -17.18 2.19
N VAL A 188 -9.57 -16.01 1.73
CA VAL A 188 -10.44 -14.83 1.55
C VAL A 188 -11.54 -15.12 0.53
N ARG A 189 -11.25 -15.83 -0.56
CA ARG A 189 -12.27 -16.26 -1.53
C ARG A 189 -13.31 -17.17 -0.87
N LYS A 190 -12.86 -18.19 -0.12
CA LYS A 190 -13.71 -19.11 0.65
C LYS A 190 -14.61 -18.37 1.64
N MET A 191 -14.05 -17.42 2.39
CA MET A 191 -14.75 -16.67 3.45
C MET A 191 -15.44 -15.40 2.95
N SER A 192 -15.50 -15.16 1.64
CA SER A 192 -15.99 -13.90 1.05
C SER A 192 -17.39 -13.47 1.52
N ARG A 193 -18.29 -14.42 1.79
CA ARG A 193 -19.64 -14.14 2.31
C ARG A 193 -19.63 -13.55 3.71
N GLN A 194 -18.66 -13.93 4.54
CA GLN A 194 -18.50 -13.44 5.91
C GLN A 194 -17.71 -12.12 5.96
N ILE A 195 -16.76 -11.95 5.03
CA ILE A 195 -15.91 -10.75 4.93
C ILE A 195 -16.69 -9.56 4.34
N LYS A 196 -17.48 -9.77 3.27
CA LYS A 196 -18.20 -8.69 2.57
C LYS A 196 -18.99 -7.74 3.47
N PRO A 197 -19.77 -8.21 4.46
CA PRO A 197 -20.54 -7.33 5.35
C PRO A 197 -19.69 -6.36 6.18
N VAL A 198 -18.45 -6.70 6.50
CA VAL A 198 -17.56 -5.84 7.32
C VAL A 198 -16.71 -4.90 6.49
N LEU A 199 -16.76 -4.97 5.15
CA LEU A 199 -16.08 -4.02 4.30
C LEU A 199 -16.79 -2.66 4.31
N ARG A 200 -15.99 -1.59 4.29
CA ARG A 200 -16.50 -0.25 3.99
C ARG A 200 -16.77 -0.15 2.47
N PRO A 201 -17.88 0.46 2.05
CA PRO A 201 -18.10 0.76 0.63
C PRO A 201 -16.93 1.56 0.07
N HIS A 202 -16.46 1.20 -1.12
CA HIS A 202 -15.37 1.88 -1.82
C HIS A 202 -13.99 1.88 -1.12
N ALA A 203 -13.82 1.14 -0.02
CA ALA A 203 -12.51 1.03 0.61
C ALA A 203 -11.48 0.48 -0.39
N ASN A 204 -10.40 1.25 -0.54
CA ASN A 204 -9.26 0.96 -1.41
C ASN A 204 -9.60 0.91 -2.91
N ASP A 205 -10.73 1.48 -3.37
CA ASP A 205 -11.07 1.49 -4.81
C ASP A 205 -10.04 2.30 -5.62
N ASP A 206 -9.69 3.49 -5.16
CA ASP A 206 -8.68 4.35 -5.78
C ASP A 206 -7.31 3.67 -5.78
N LEU A 207 -6.92 3.11 -4.63
CA LEU A 207 -5.66 2.38 -4.48
C LEU A 207 -5.58 1.17 -5.42
N LEU A 208 -6.66 0.40 -5.50
CA LEU A 208 -6.76 -0.73 -6.41
C LEU A 208 -6.69 -0.28 -7.87
N GLN A 209 -7.31 0.86 -8.20
CA GLN A 209 -7.23 1.42 -9.54
C GLN A 209 -5.78 1.81 -9.88
N GLU A 210 -5.05 2.45 -8.96
CA GLU A 210 -3.64 2.78 -9.14
C GLU A 210 -2.77 1.52 -9.34
N LEU A 211 -2.99 0.46 -8.54
CA LEU A 211 -2.27 -0.80 -8.70
C LEU A 211 -2.58 -1.45 -10.05
N VAL A 212 -3.85 -1.45 -10.47
CA VAL A 212 -4.25 -1.98 -11.78
C VAL A 212 -3.62 -1.19 -12.92
N GLU A 213 -3.59 0.13 -12.84
CA GLU A 213 -2.92 0.99 -13.83
C GLU A 213 -1.43 0.72 -13.91
N LEU A 214 -0.78 0.53 -12.76
CA LEU A 214 0.63 0.19 -12.67
C LEU A 214 0.92 -1.16 -13.33
N ALA A 215 0.05 -2.16 -13.16
CA ALA A 215 0.20 -3.49 -13.73
C ALA A 215 -0.15 -3.58 -15.23
N ARG A 216 -0.78 -2.56 -15.82
CA ARG A 216 -1.12 -2.57 -17.24
C ARG A 216 0.15 -2.56 -18.10
N PRO A 217 0.19 -3.32 -19.21
CA PRO A 217 1.24 -3.18 -20.20
C PRO A 217 1.26 -1.73 -20.67
N ARG A 218 2.42 -1.09 -20.58
CA ARG A 218 2.61 0.17 -21.31
C ARG A 218 2.67 -0.21 -22.77
N ASN A 219 1.57 -0.04 -23.49
CA ASN A 219 1.67 0.12 -24.94
C ASN A 219 2.69 1.24 -25.13
N ASN A 220 3.80 0.92 -25.79
CA ASN A 220 4.78 1.90 -26.23
C ASN A 220 3.98 3.07 -26.81
N GLN A 221 3.87 4.16 -26.05
CA GLN A 221 3.63 5.45 -26.64
C GLN A 221 4.90 5.68 -27.44
N ILE A 222 4.85 5.20 -28.68
CA ILE A 222 5.63 5.72 -29.77
C ILE A 222 5.40 7.22 -29.64
N ILE A 223 6.40 7.91 -29.11
CA ILE A 223 6.57 9.32 -29.34
C ILE A 223 6.61 9.38 -30.86
N GLN A 224 5.50 9.80 -31.50
CA GLN A 224 5.59 10.28 -32.86
C GLN A 224 6.56 11.45 -32.77
N ALA A 225 7.83 11.18 -33.09
CA ALA A 225 8.78 12.20 -33.41
C ALA A 225 8.13 12.95 -34.58
N GLY A 226 7.59 14.12 -34.28
CA GLY A 226 7.08 15.04 -35.29
C GLY A 226 8.25 15.56 -36.10
N TYR A 227 8.72 14.74 -37.03
CA TYR A 227 9.59 15.10 -38.14
C TYR A 227 9.23 14.19 -39.30
N GLU A 228 8.20 14.60 -40.03
CA GLU A 228 8.07 14.44 -41.48
C GLU A 228 6.78 15.13 -41.93
N ALA A 229 6.95 16.38 -42.36
CA ALA A 229 6.12 16.98 -43.39
C ALA A 229 7.03 17.97 -44.15
N ASP A 230 7.99 17.39 -44.87
CA ASP A 230 8.52 18.05 -46.06
C ASP A 230 7.69 17.53 -47.23
N GLU A 231 6.67 18.29 -47.63
CA GLU A 231 6.11 18.24 -48.98
C GLU A 231 5.69 19.65 -49.40
N SER A 232 6.62 20.34 -50.07
CA SER A 232 6.46 20.82 -51.44
C SER A 232 5.07 21.32 -51.91
N ARG A 233 5.06 22.52 -52.53
CA ARG A 233 4.02 23.21 -53.35
C ARG A 233 3.25 24.28 -52.56
N ASN A 234 3.27 25.58 -52.90
CA ASN A 234 3.50 26.31 -54.16
C ASN A 234 4.39 27.53 -53.96
#